data_AF-A0A9E6B157-F1
#
_entry.id   AF-A0A9E6B157-F1
#
_cell.length_a   1.000
_cell.length_b   1.000
_cell.length_c   1.000
_cell.angle_alpha   90.00
_cell.angle_beta   90.00
_cell.angle_gamma   90.00
#
_symmetry.space_group_name_H-M   'P 1'
#
loop_
_entity.id
_entity.type
_entity.pdbx_description
1 polymer ?
#
loop_
_entity_poly.entity_id
_entity_poly.type
_entity_poly.pdbx_seq_one_letter_code
_entity_poly.pdbx_strand_id
1 'polypeptide(L)'
;MTSKLKEARQHAGYTIQDISKKLKIRKQYIIDLEEENYDAIPGKVYIEGYKKMYYEFLGIRSEKIQEKKVEMVRMLNKNNHHSKKYKDYITYFSIIMLILVILAYNFLLR
;
A
#
# COMPACT_ATOMS: atom_id res chain seq x y z
N MET A 1 -15.88 25.87 -8.47
CA MET A 1 -14.49 25.57 -8.87
C MET A 1 -14.47 24.23 -9.60
N THR A 2 -13.81 24.14 -10.75
CA THR A 2 -13.58 22.86 -11.44
C THR A 2 -12.28 22.24 -10.94
N SER A 3 -12.30 20.96 -10.54
CA SER A 3 -11.06 20.27 -10.16
C SER A 3 -10.25 19.89 -11.40
N LYS A 4 -8.93 19.76 -11.21
CA LYS A 4 -7.99 19.35 -12.26
C LYS A 4 -8.33 18.00 -12.90
N LEU A 5 -8.99 17.10 -12.16
CA LEU A 5 -9.46 15.80 -12.69
C LEU A 5 -10.62 15.98 -13.67
N LYS A 6 -11.58 16.85 -13.34
CA LYS A 6 -12.74 17.14 -14.19
C LYS A 6 -12.31 17.73 -15.53
N GLU A 7 -11.43 18.72 -15.48
CA GLU A 7 -10.90 19.38 -16.68
C GLU A 7 -10.13 18.41 -17.57
N ALA A 8 -9.25 17.59 -16.98
CA ALA A 8 -8.48 16.62 -17.73
C ALA A 8 -9.35 15.50 -18.33
N ARG A 9 -10.39 15.04 -17.62
CA ARG A 9 -11.35 14.09 -18.18
C ARG A 9 -12.08 14.68 -19.39
N GLN A 10 -12.56 15.92 -19.26
CA GLN A 10 -13.26 16.62 -20.33
C GLN A 10 -12.36 16.83 -21.55
N HIS A 11 -11.10 17.23 -21.33
CA HIS A 11 -10.10 17.35 -22.41
C HIS A 11 -9.82 16.02 -23.11
N ALA A 12 -9.82 14.92 -22.36
CA ALA A 12 -9.63 13.57 -22.90
C ALA A 12 -10.91 12.99 -23.54
N GLY A 13 -12.05 13.71 -23.52
CA GLY A 13 -13.30 13.31 -24.15
C GLY A 13 -14.05 12.18 -23.44
N TYR A 14 -13.70 11.84 -22.19
CA TYR A 14 -14.34 10.75 -21.45
C TYR A 14 -15.58 11.21 -20.67
N THR A 15 -16.61 10.37 -20.64
CA THR A 15 -17.76 10.56 -19.73
C THR A 15 -17.47 9.96 -18.35
N ILE A 16 -18.22 10.39 -17.32
CA ILE A 16 -18.19 9.75 -16.00
C ILE A 16 -18.44 8.24 -16.10
N GLN A 17 -19.29 7.82 -17.05
CA GLN A 17 -19.61 6.41 -17.26
C GLN A 17 -18.43 5.62 -17.83
N ASP A 18 -17.62 6.22 -18.70
CA ASP A 18 -16.42 5.59 -19.25
C ASP A 18 -15.38 5.36 -18.15
N ILE A 19 -15.13 6.39 -17.32
CA ILE A 19 -14.23 6.29 -16.17
C ILE A 19 -14.71 5.22 -15.20
N SER A 20 -15.99 5.27 -14.82
CA SER A 20 -16.59 4.32 -13.89
C SER A 20 -16.47 2.87 -14.38
N LYS A 21 -16.77 2.62 -15.66
CA LYS A 21 -16.64 1.29 -16.28
C LYS A 21 -15.20 0.82 -16.33
N LYS A 22 -14.27 1.68 -16.75
CA LYS A 22 -12.87 1.29 -16.93
C LYS A 22 -12.17 1.05 -15.59
N LEU A 23 -12.39 1.92 -14.62
CA LEU A 23 -11.76 1.86 -13.30
C LEU A 23 -12.50 0.94 -12.32
N LYS A 24 -13.72 0.51 -12.67
CA LYS A 24 -14.61 -0.26 -11.79
C LYS A 24 -14.92 0.47 -10.47
N ILE A 25 -15.04 1.79 -10.56
CA ILE A 25 -15.38 2.68 -9.43
C ILE A 25 -16.82 3.14 -9.63
N ARG A 26 -17.61 3.22 -8.55
CA ARG A 26 -18.99 3.72 -8.59
C ARG A 26 -19.01 5.15 -9.16
N LYS A 27 -19.94 5.43 -10.09
CA LYS A 27 -20.06 6.76 -10.72
C LYS A 27 -20.09 7.91 -9.70
N GLN A 28 -20.82 7.73 -8.60
CA GLN A 28 -20.92 8.73 -7.55
C GLN A 28 -19.55 9.10 -6.99
N TYR A 29 -18.68 8.13 -6.73
CA TYR A 29 -17.33 8.41 -6.22
C TYR A 29 -16.43 9.11 -7.25
N ILE A 30 -16.66 8.93 -8.55
CA ILE A 30 -15.95 9.71 -9.58
C ILE A 30 -16.40 11.18 -9.52
N ILE A 31 -17.69 11.43 -9.34
CA ILE A 31 -18.25 12.78 -9.16
C ILE A 31 -17.70 13.40 -7.87
N ASP A 32 -17.77 12.69 -6.76
CA ASP A 32 -17.27 13.14 -5.45
C ASP A 32 -15.76 13.46 -5.51
N LEU A 33 -14.97 12.70 -6.27
CA LEU A 33 -13.56 12.99 -6.53
C LEU A 33 -13.35 14.27 -7.35
N GLU A 34 -14.18 14.49 -8.37
CA GLU A 34 -14.13 15.69 -9.22
C GLU A 34 -14.62 16.96 -8.51
N GLU A 35 -15.48 16.81 -7.51
CA GLU A 35 -16.05 17.89 -6.69
C GLU A 35 -15.31 18.09 -5.36
N GLU A 36 -14.27 17.29 -5.11
CA GLU A 36 -13.49 17.28 -3.86
C GLU A 36 -14.32 16.97 -2.61
N ASN A 37 -15.48 16.32 -2.78
CA ASN A 37 -16.38 15.87 -1.72
C ASN A 37 -15.92 14.51 -1.16
N TYR A 38 -14.76 14.50 -0.50
CA TYR A 38 -14.15 13.26 -0.02
C TYR A 38 -14.90 12.58 1.12
N ASP A 39 -15.73 13.31 1.87
CA ASP A 39 -16.49 12.78 3.00
C ASP A 39 -17.56 11.75 2.57
N ALA A 40 -18.01 11.80 1.30
CA ALA A 40 -18.93 10.83 0.73
C ALA A 40 -18.28 9.49 0.36
N ILE A 41 -16.94 9.40 0.40
CA ILE A 41 -16.18 8.20 0.03
C ILE A 41 -15.85 7.42 1.31
N PRO A 42 -16.04 6.07 1.35
CA PRO A 42 -16.02 5.24 2.58
C PRO A 42 -14.64 5.09 3.27
N GLY A 43 -13.67 5.96 3.01
CA GLY A 43 -12.42 6.03 3.74
C GLY A 43 -11.28 6.66 2.94
N LYS A 44 -10.35 7.30 3.66
CA LYS A 44 -9.17 8.00 3.10
C LYS A 44 -8.30 7.11 2.20
N VAL A 45 -8.21 5.82 2.52
CA VAL A 45 -7.45 4.85 1.72
C VAL A 45 -8.04 4.69 0.31
N TYR A 46 -9.37 4.68 0.19
CA TYR A 46 -10.05 4.60 -1.10
C TYR A 46 -9.87 5.86 -1.92
N ILE A 47 -9.92 7.04 -1.28
CA ILE A 47 -9.74 8.33 -1.95
C ILE A 47 -8.39 8.40 -2.67
N GLU A 48 -7.31 8.07 -1.97
CA GLU A 48 -5.96 8.09 -2.54
C GLU A 48 -5.79 7.04 -3.66
N GLY A 49 -6.35 5.85 -3.48
CA GLY A 49 -6.34 4.79 -4.50
C GLY A 49 -7.10 5.19 -5.77
N TYR A 50 -8.31 5.72 -5.61
CA TYR A 50 -9.14 6.15 -6.73
C TYR A 50 -8.55 7.36 -7.46
N LYS A 51 -8.02 8.36 -6.73
CA LYS A 51 -7.29 9.48 -7.35
C LYS A 51 -6.14 8.98 -8.19
N LYS A 52 -5.31 8.09 -7.64
CA LYS A 52 -4.17 7.53 -8.36
C LYS A 52 -4.60 6.80 -9.63
N MET A 53 -5.57 5.90 -9.54
CA MET A 53 -6.10 5.17 -10.69
C MET A 53 -6.66 6.11 -11.76
N TYR A 54 -7.31 7.21 -11.32
CA TYR A 54 -7.89 8.19 -12.23
C TYR A 54 -6.81 9.03 -12.94
N TYR A 55 -5.81 9.51 -12.22
CA TYR A 55 -4.65 10.20 -12.82
C TYR A 55 -3.89 9.30 -13.81
N GLU A 56 -3.66 8.04 -13.44
CA GLU A 56 -3.01 7.05 -14.31
C GLU A 56 -3.84 6.79 -15.57
N PHE A 57 -5.16 6.65 -15.46
CA PHE A 57 -6.05 6.46 -16.60
C PHE A 57 -6.07 7.65 -17.55
N LEU A 58 -6.04 8.89 -17.03
CA LEU A 58 -6.01 10.11 -17.84
C LEU A 58 -4.62 10.40 -18.42
N GLY A 59 -3.60 9.57 -18.15
CA GLY A 59 -2.23 9.80 -18.61
C GLY A 59 -1.58 11.04 -17.98
N ILE A 60 -2.17 11.58 -16.92
CA ILE A 60 -1.63 12.72 -16.18
C ILE A 60 -0.53 12.14 -15.31
N ARG A 61 0.70 12.17 -15.84
CA ARG A 61 1.90 11.68 -15.18
C ARG A 61 2.08 12.43 -13.86
N SER A 62 1.57 11.85 -12.77
CA SER A 62 1.68 12.42 -11.44
C SER A 62 3.14 12.28 -10.98
N GLU A 63 3.97 13.27 -11.28
CA GLU A 63 5.37 13.33 -10.86
C GLU A 63 5.55 13.05 -9.36
N LYS A 64 4.58 13.44 -8.52
CA LYS A 64 4.58 13.17 -7.08
C LYS A 64 4.45 11.69 -6.66
N ILE A 65 3.98 10.79 -7.54
CA ILE A 65 3.74 9.38 -7.17
C ILE A 65 5.02 8.55 -7.27
N GLN A 66 5.98 8.96 -8.10
CA GLN A 66 7.23 8.21 -8.29
C GLN A 66 8.14 8.32 -7.06
N GLU A 67 8.27 9.51 -6.46
CA GLU A 67 9.05 9.70 -5.22
C GLU A 67 8.49 8.88 -4.05
N LYS A 68 7.16 8.88 -3.87
CA LYS A 68 6.50 8.13 -2.78
C LYS A 68 6.64 6.61 -2.91
N LYS A 69 6.65 6.07 -4.13
CA LYS A 69 6.84 4.63 -4.37
C LYS A 69 8.26 4.19 -4.01
N VAL A 70 9.26 5.02 -4.35
CA VAL A 70 10.67 4.78 -3.99
C VAL A 70 10.86 4.81 -2.48
N GLU A 71 10.22 5.75 -1.78
CA GLU A 71 10.31 5.86 -0.32
C GLU A 71 9.58 4.70 0.41
N MET A 72 8.40 4.30 -0.05
CA MET A 72 7.67 3.14 0.50
C MET A 72 8.45 1.83 0.34
N VAL A 73 9.07 1.61 -0.84
CA VAL A 73 9.92 0.44 -1.08
C VAL A 73 11.17 0.46 -0.18
N ARG A 74 11.75 1.63 0.09
CA ARG A 74 12.85 1.78 1.06
C ARG A 74 12.42 1.46 2.49
N MET A 75 11.22 1.89 2.90
CA MET A 75 10.66 1.61 4.24
C MET A 75 10.40 0.11 4.46
N LEU A 76 9.83 -0.58 3.46
CA LEU A 76 9.61 -2.03 3.49
C LEU A 76 10.92 -2.82 3.56
N ASN A 77 11.95 -2.41 2.80
CA ASN A 77 13.26 -3.04 2.86
C ASN A 77 13.97 -2.83 4.21
N LYS A 78 13.79 -1.68 4.86
CA LYS A 78 14.36 -1.41 6.19
C LYS A 78 13.73 -2.31 7.27
N ASN A 79 12.42 -2.52 7.21
CA ASN A 79 11.71 -3.39 8.16
C ASN A 79 12.09 -4.87 8.01
N ASN A 80 12.37 -5.32 6.78
CA ASN A 80 12.86 -6.68 6.53
C ASN A 80 14.24 -6.93 7.17
N HIS A 81 15.08 -5.92 7.32
CA HIS A 81 16.39 -6.07 7.96
C HIS A 81 16.29 -6.24 9.48
N HIS A 82 15.30 -5.60 10.13
CA HIS A 82 15.05 -5.78 11.56
C HIS A 82 14.38 -7.13 11.86
N SER A 83 13.48 -7.54 10.95
CA SER A 83 12.84 -8.86 10.96
C SER A 83 13.84 -10.02 10.79
N LYS A 84 14.87 -9.84 9.97
CA LYS A 84 15.86 -10.90 9.73
C LYS A 84 16.69 -11.22 10.98
N LYS A 85 17.10 -10.21 11.75
CA LYS A 85 17.91 -10.42 12.95
C LYS A 85 17.20 -11.21 14.05
N TYR A 86 15.90 -11.00 14.28
CA TYR A 86 15.18 -11.72 15.35
C TYR A 86 15.09 -13.22 15.07
N LYS A 87 14.99 -13.63 13.80
CA LYS A 87 14.94 -15.04 13.42
C LYS A 87 16.24 -15.76 13.76
N ASP A 88 17.37 -15.08 13.59
CA ASP A 88 18.69 -15.65 13.92
C ASP A 88 18.86 -15.83 15.44
N TYR A 89 18.38 -14.90 16.28
CA TYR A 89 18.44 -15.08 17.74
C TYR A 89 17.56 -16.23 18.24
N ILE A 90 16.37 -16.39 17.66
CA ILE A 90 15.45 -17.47 18.04
C ILE A 90 16.07 -18.84 17.73
N THR A 91 16.76 -19.00 16.59
CA THR A 91 17.38 -20.28 16.23
C THR A 91 18.53 -20.62 17.19
N TYR A 92 19.44 -19.69 17.48
CA TYR A 92 20.52 -19.96 18.45
C TYR A 92 19.99 -20.32 19.83
N PHE A 93 18.98 -19.60 20.32
CA PHE A 93 18.37 -19.90 21.62
C PHE A 93 17.75 -21.31 21.65
N SER A 94 17.04 -21.70 20.58
CA SER A 94 16.44 -23.04 20.49
C SER A 94 17.46 -24.17 20.50
N ILE A 95 18.61 -23.97 19.83
CA ILE A 95 19.71 -24.94 19.78
C ILE A 95 20.38 -25.06 21.16
N ILE A 96 20.66 -23.93 21.80
CA ILE A 96 21.27 -23.90 23.14
C ILE A 96 20.35 -24.61 24.16
N MET A 97 19.04 -24.38 24.08
CA MET A 97 18.07 -25.00 24.97
C MET A 97 18.03 -26.53 24.79
N LEU A 98 18.04 -27.02 23.55
CA LEU A 98 18.13 -28.46 23.27
C LEU A 98 19.41 -29.09 23.84
N ILE A 99 20.55 -28.42 23.69
CA ILE A 99 21.83 -28.89 24.24
C ILE A 99 21.76 -28.98 25.77
N LEU A 100 21.18 -27.97 26.43
CA LEU A 100 21.00 -27.97 27.89
C LEU A 100 20.11 -29.12 28.36
N VAL A 101 19.02 -29.42 27.64
CA VAL A 101 18.14 -30.56 27.95
C VAL A 101 18.90 -31.89 27.87
N ILE A 102 19.72 -32.07 26.83
CA ILE A 102 20.54 -33.28 26.66
C ILE A 102 21.56 -33.41 27.80
N LEU A 103 22.23 -32.32 28.18
CA LEU A 103 23.20 -32.33 29.29
C LEU A 103 22.53 -32.64 30.62
N ALA A 104 21.37 -32.04 30.90
CA ALA A 104 20.59 -32.30 32.10
C ALA A 104 20.14 -33.76 32.19
N TYR A 105 19.69 -34.33 31.08
CA TYR A 105 19.32 -35.75 31.01
C TYR A 105 20.50 -36.67 31.33
N ASN A 106 21.67 -36.42 30.72
CA ASN A 106 22.88 -37.21 30.99
C ASN A 106 23.37 -37.06 32.43
N PHE A 107 23.19 -35.90 33.04
CA PHE A 107 23.51 -35.67 34.44
C PHE A 107 22.56 -36.40 35.39
N LEU A 108 21.27 -36.47 35.06
CA LEU A 108 20.25 -37.16 35.86
C LEU A 108 20.33 -38.69 35.77
N LEU A 109 20.84 -39.22 34.64
CA LEU A 109 20.99 -40.65 34.40
C LEU A 109 22.32 -41.24 34.91
N ARG A 110 23.19 -40.40 35.49
CA ARG A 110 24.48 -40.78 36.06
C ARG A 110 24.39 -40.83 37.58
#